data_AF-A0A1R4G1R6-F1
#
_entry.id   AF-A0A1R4G1R6-F1
#
_cell.length_a   1.000
_cell.length_b   1.000
_cell.length_c   1.000
_cell.angle_alpha   90.00
_cell.angle_beta   90.00
_cell.angle_gamma   90.00
#
_symmetry.space_group_name_H-M   'P 1'
#
loop_
_entity.id
_entity.type
_entity.pdbx_description
1 polymer ?
#
loop_
_entity_poly.entity_id
_entity_poly.type
_entity_poly.pdbx_seq_one_letter_code
_entity_poly.pdbx_strand_id
1 'polypeptide(L)'
;MTCPLNRILSLREIVAALGGDLHHGGQGANVPAPGHSAADRSVSLLLDRDRLVIHGFGSADWRAVRTHLHGLGLIDAAGRMTGASGAVSNREAASPRPPPRSRIAVAQALWTEGLPLAEGDLCDRYFRLRGVRLRSASEDLRRHPAAPVSVFRQTGLTCPALMAAIRTPDGAISAVEIAYLDRDGRAARRLRLPRKTVGSIPAGVAVRLSPPEAEIVVGEGVATTLSAMARFDLPGWALLSAGNLARWSPPEGVRRVLIAGDRGPAGEMAAAKLCFRLRAEGAAARICLPPAPCGDWNDVAVADREEKEGRGGAPDERG
;
A
#
# COMPACT_ATOMS: atom_id res chain seq x y z
N MET A 1 26.78 -10.45 43.81
CA MET A 1 27.05 -11.09 42.50
C MET A 1 25.76 -11.07 41.70
N THR A 2 25.58 -10.06 40.86
CA THR A 2 24.39 -9.89 40.02
C THR A 2 24.51 -10.76 38.78
N CYS A 3 23.52 -11.64 38.55
CA CYS A 3 23.40 -12.42 37.32
C CYS A 3 23.45 -11.51 36.08
N PRO A 4 24.17 -11.87 35.01
CA PRO A 4 24.11 -11.13 33.76
C PRO A 4 22.67 -11.24 33.21
N LEU A 5 22.01 -10.09 33.10
CA LEU A 5 20.72 -9.98 32.42
C LEU A 5 20.91 -10.49 30.99
N ASN A 6 20.21 -11.58 30.66
CA ASN A 6 20.15 -12.12 29.31
C ASN A 6 19.50 -11.05 28.41
N ARG A 7 20.31 -10.25 27.71
CA ARG A 7 19.81 -9.18 26.83
C ARG A 7 19.15 -9.84 25.62
N ILE A 8 17.83 -9.78 25.58
CA ILE A 8 17.05 -10.17 24.39
C ILE A 8 17.41 -9.17 23.28
N LEU A 9 17.88 -9.69 22.14
CA LEU A 9 18.13 -8.92 20.93
C LEU A 9 16.84 -8.20 20.50
N SER A 10 16.92 -6.89 20.24
CA SER A 10 15.77 -6.05 19.92
C SER A 10 16.14 -4.95 18.95
N LEU A 11 15.20 -4.59 18.07
CA LEU A 11 15.30 -3.46 17.15
C LEU A 11 15.24 -2.09 17.84
N ARG A 12 15.20 -2.04 19.19
CA ARG A 12 15.16 -0.80 19.96
C ARG A 12 16.36 0.10 19.69
N GLU A 13 17.55 -0.46 19.51
CA GLU A 13 18.76 0.31 19.18
C GLU A 13 18.66 0.93 17.78
N ILE A 14 18.08 0.22 16.82
CA ILE A 14 17.83 0.74 15.47
C ILE A 14 16.78 1.86 15.50
N VAL A 15 15.67 1.67 16.23
CA VAL A 15 14.64 2.72 16.38
C VAL A 15 15.16 3.93 17.18
N ALA A 16 16.05 3.72 18.15
CA ALA A 16 16.70 4.84 18.86
C ALA A 16 17.62 5.64 17.94
N ALA A 17 18.33 4.96 17.02
CA ALA A 17 19.23 5.60 16.07
C ALA A 17 18.51 6.31 14.91
N LEU A 18 17.45 5.72 14.37
CA LEU A 18 16.76 6.19 13.17
C LEU A 18 15.43 6.89 13.43
N GLY A 19 14.89 6.79 14.64
CA GLY A 19 13.46 6.98 14.87
C GLY A 19 12.64 5.81 14.32
N GLY A 20 11.33 5.84 14.54
CA GLY A 20 10.44 4.78 14.09
C GLY A 20 9.48 4.28 15.16
N ASP A 21 8.75 3.22 14.83
CA ASP A 21 7.81 2.56 15.72
C ASP A 21 8.19 1.10 15.90
N LEU A 22 8.38 0.68 17.15
CA LEU A 22 8.55 -0.74 17.51
C LEU A 22 7.21 -1.45 17.57
N HIS A 23 7.21 -2.70 17.14
CA HIS A 23 6.10 -3.64 17.29
C HIS A 23 6.63 -5.06 17.55
N HIS A 24 5.73 -6.02 17.75
CA HIS A 24 6.06 -7.42 18.08
C HIS A 24 7.06 -7.56 19.24
N GLY A 25 6.86 -6.80 20.34
CA GLY A 25 7.75 -6.88 21.50
C GLY A 25 9.19 -6.43 21.22
N GLY A 26 9.40 -5.61 20.18
CA GLY A 26 10.73 -5.11 19.79
C GLY A 26 11.44 -5.98 18.76
N GLN A 27 10.76 -6.96 18.19
CA GLN A 27 11.25 -7.82 17.10
C GLN A 27 10.86 -7.29 15.70
N GLY A 28 9.92 -6.36 15.63
CA GLY A 28 9.55 -5.66 14.40
C GLY A 28 9.66 -4.15 14.57
N ALA A 29 10.02 -3.43 13.51
CA ALA A 29 10.04 -1.98 13.51
C ALA A 29 9.64 -1.43 12.14
N ASN A 30 8.94 -0.30 12.13
CA ASN A 30 8.85 0.53 10.95
C ASN A 30 9.71 1.77 11.15
N VAL A 31 10.64 2.01 10.24
CA VAL A 31 11.64 3.08 10.31
C VAL A 31 11.62 3.91 9.03
N PRO A 32 12.16 5.14 9.06
CA PRO A 32 12.32 5.93 7.85
C PRO A 32 13.35 5.28 6.90
N ALA A 33 13.17 5.48 5.59
CA ALA A 33 14.22 5.18 4.64
C ALA A 33 15.39 6.16 4.81
N PRO A 34 16.64 5.76 4.48
CA PRO A 34 17.78 6.66 4.48
C PRO A 34 17.51 7.94 3.67
N GLY A 35 17.77 9.11 4.26
CA GLY A 35 17.53 10.40 3.63
C GLY A 35 16.08 10.89 3.65
N HIS A 36 15.16 10.14 4.27
CA HIS A 36 13.77 10.57 4.48
C HIS A 36 13.57 11.22 5.85
N SER A 37 12.44 11.89 6.04
CA SER A 37 12.11 12.55 7.32
C SER A 37 11.89 11.53 8.45
N ALA A 38 12.08 11.96 9.70
CA ALA A 38 11.89 11.10 10.88
C ALA A 38 10.45 10.58 11.08
N ALA A 39 9.46 11.13 10.35
CA ALA A 39 8.08 10.67 10.34
C ALA A 39 7.82 9.54 9.33
N ASP A 40 8.76 9.28 8.41
CA ASP A 40 8.63 8.24 7.38
C ASP A 40 8.63 6.83 8.00
N ARG A 41 7.81 5.93 7.44
CA ARG A 41 7.65 4.52 7.86
C ARG A 41 7.70 3.57 6.66
N SER A 42 8.38 4.00 5.60
CA SER A 42 8.53 3.27 4.35
C SER A 42 9.41 2.02 4.47
N VAL A 43 10.12 1.79 5.57
CA VAL A 43 10.93 0.59 5.78
C VAL A 43 10.37 -0.23 6.94
N SER A 44 10.04 -1.48 6.67
CA SER A 44 9.74 -2.48 7.70
C SER A 44 10.95 -3.37 7.95
N LEU A 45 11.30 -3.51 9.22
CA LEU A 45 12.35 -4.34 9.73
C LEU A 45 11.74 -5.47 10.56
N LEU A 46 12.27 -6.68 10.37
CA LEU A 46 11.92 -7.83 11.18
C LEU A 46 13.20 -8.54 11.61
N LEU A 47 13.34 -8.78 12.90
CA LEU A 47 14.43 -9.56 13.46
C LEU A 47 14.05 -11.04 13.42
N ASP A 48 14.79 -11.83 12.63
CA ASP A 48 14.73 -13.28 12.62
C ASP A 48 16.00 -13.83 13.27
N ARG A 49 15.88 -14.24 14.54
CA ARG A 49 17.00 -14.62 15.42
C ARG A 49 18.00 -13.48 15.58
N ASP A 50 19.15 -13.55 14.90
CA ASP A 50 20.20 -12.53 14.89
C ASP A 50 20.19 -11.71 13.60
N ARG A 51 19.42 -12.12 12.59
CA ARG A 51 19.45 -11.57 11.24
C ARG A 51 18.30 -10.59 11.00
N LEU A 52 18.64 -9.45 10.40
CA LEU A 52 17.67 -8.44 10.03
C LEU A 52 17.08 -8.69 8.65
N VAL A 53 15.77 -8.86 8.57
CA VAL A 53 14.99 -8.86 7.33
C VAL A 53 14.49 -7.46 7.07
N ILE A 54 14.80 -6.92 5.90
CA ILE A 54 14.50 -5.54 5.51
C ILE A 54 13.51 -5.56 4.35
N HIS A 55 12.37 -4.91 4.52
CA HIS A 55 11.37 -4.69 3.49
C HIS A 55 11.16 -3.20 3.29
N GLY A 56 11.47 -2.69 2.10
CA GLY A 56 11.06 -1.36 1.69
C GLY A 56 9.67 -1.36 1.07
N PHE A 57 8.88 -0.37 1.42
CA PHE A 57 7.64 0.03 0.75
C PHE A 57 7.94 1.28 -0.09
N GLY A 58 7.43 1.34 -1.32
CA GLY A 58 7.68 2.49 -2.21
C GLY A 58 9.09 2.54 -2.78
N SER A 59 9.76 3.71 -2.69
CA SER A 59 11.12 3.97 -3.22
C SER A 59 12.26 3.41 -2.35
N ALA A 60 11.95 2.88 -1.18
CA ALA A 60 12.96 2.42 -0.24
C ALA A 60 13.67 1.17 -0.78
N ASP A 61 14.88 1.34 -1.33
CA ASP A 61 15.73 0.21 -1.70
C ASP A 61 16.29 -0.44 -0.43
N TRP A 62 15.87 -1.69 -0.17
CA TRP A 62 16.35 -2.48 0.97
C TRP A 62 17.89 -2.60 0.98
N ARG A 63 18.56 -2.49 -0.18
CA ARG A 63 20.03 -2.45 -0.25
C ARG A 63 20.59 -1.14 0.33
N ALA A 64 20.00 0.00 -0.01
CA ALA A 64 20.40 1.29 0.54
C ALA A 64 20.17 1.33 2.07
N VAL A 65 19.05 0.78 2.54
CA VAL A 65 18.76 0.61 3.98
C VAL A 65 19.81 -0.28 4.64
N ARG A 66 20.15 -1.44 4.04
CA ARG A 66 21.17 -2.34 4.56
C ARG A 66 22.55 -1.68 4.64
N THR A 67 22.95 -0.97 3.59
CA THR A 67 24.23 -0.24 3.56
C THR A 67 24.26 0.84 4.64
N HIS A 68 23.16 1.57 4.83
CA HIS A 68 23.05 2.60 5.86
C HIS A 68 23.17 2.00 7.28
N LEU A 69 22.42 0.93 7.58
CA LEU A 69 22.47 0.24 8.87
C LEU A 69 23.86 -0.37 9.16
N HIS A 70 24.53 -0.89 8.13
CA HIS A 70 25.90 -1.38 8.23
C HIS A 70 26.89 -0.24 8.50
N GLY A 71 26.75 0.90 7.82
CA GLY A 71 27.58 2.08 8.04
C GLY A 71 27.41 2.69 9.44
N LEU A 72 26.23 2.55 10.04
CA LEU A 72 25.98 2.92 11.45
C LEU A 72 26.50 1.87 12.45
N GLY A 73 27.04 0.75 11.97
CA GLY A 73 27.51 -0.33 12.82
C GLY A 73 26.40 -1.00 13.62
N LEU A 74 25.14 -0.97 13.13
CA LEU A 74 23.98 -1.62 13.75
C LEU A 74 23.77 -3.05 13.24
N ILE A 75 24.35 -3.37 12.07
CA ILE A 75 24.41 -4.72 11.51
C ILE A 75 25.80 -5.02 10.91
N ASP A 76 26.17 -6.29 10.86
CA ASP A 76 27.40 -6.78 10.23
C ASP A 76 27.24 -6.99 8.71
N ALA A 77 28.32 -7.39 8.04
CA ALA A 77 28.33 -7.64 6.60
C ALA A 77 27.34 -8.75 6.18
N ALA A 78 26.99 -9.68 7.07
CA ALA A 78 26.00 -10.74 6.84
C ALA A 78 24.55 -10.26 7.10
N GLY A 79 24.37 -9.05 7.64
CA GLY A 79 23.07 -8.48 8.03
C GLY A 79 22.60 -8.92 9.41
N ARG A 80 23.52 -9.32 10.29
CA ARG A 80 23.23 -9.67 11.69
C ARG A 80 23.41 -8.47 12.60
N MET A 81 22.64 -8.36 13.66
CA MET A 81 22.81 -7.27 14.63
C MET A 81 24.16 -7.35 15.36
N THR A 82 24.87 -6.22 15.43
CA THR A 82 26.21 -6.07 16.02
C THR A 82 26.22 -5.84 17.53
N GLY A 83 25.04 -5.77 18.17
CA GLY A 83 24.86 -5.39 19.58
C GLY A 83 24.70 -6.54 20.61
N ALA A 84 24.86 -7.82 20.23
CA ALA A 84 24.77 -8.93 21.20
C ALA A 84 25.89 -9.96 21.02
N SER A 85 26.99 -9.76 21.75
CA SER A 85 27.76 -10.91 22.25
C SER A 85 27.09 -11.40 23.52
N GLY A 86 26.46 -12.59 23.47
CA GLY A 86 26.03 -13.30 24.67
C GLY A 86 24.74 -14.12 24.50
N ALA A 87 24.91 -15.45 24.47
CA ALA A 87 23.93 -16.50 24.70
C ALA A 87 22.66 -16.51 23.81
N VAL A 88 22.69 -17.37 22.80
CA VAL A 88 21.51 -17.82 22.06
C VAL A 88 20.60 -18.58 23.03
N SER A 89 19.63 -17.89 23.65
CA SER A 89 18.59 -18.56 24.42
C SER A 89 17.63 -19.23 23.45
N ASN A 90 17.72 -20.55 23.37
CA ASN A 90 16.80 -21.42 22.66
C ASN A 90 15.42 -21.39 23.35
N ARG A 91 14.59 -20.37 23.10
CA ARG A 91 13.19 -20.28 23.54
C ARG A 91 12.35 -19.47 22.54
N GLU A 92 11.37 -20.18 21.98
CA GLU A 92 10.26 -19.75 21.10
C GLU A 92 10.62 -18.80 19.96
N ALA A 93 10.92 -19.39 18.80
CA ALA A 93 10.89 -18.71 17.52
C ALA A 93 9.66 -17.81 17.41
N ALA A 94 9.86 -16.54 17.02
CA ALA A 94 8.78 -15.72 16.50
C ALA A 94 7.95 -16.58 15.56
N SER A 95 6.65 -16.73 15.86
CA SER A 95 5.80 -17.67 15.14
C SER A 95 6.02 -17.49 13.64
N PRO A 96 6.39 -18.55 12.90
CA PRO A 96 6.76 -18.42 11.50
C PRO A 96 5.62 -17.70 10.78
N ARG A 97 5.97 -16.67 9.99
CA ARG A 97 5.00 -15.95 9.18
C ARG A 97 4.15 -16.99 8.45
N PRO A 98 2.81 -16.94 8.56
CA PRO A 98 1.98 -17.97 7.97
C PRO A 98 2.34 -18.14 6.49
N PRO A 99 2.42 -19.39 6.00
CA PRO A 99 2.83 -19.64 4.63
C PRO A 99 1.89 -18.91 3.67
N PRO A 100 2.33 -18.57 2.44
CA PRO A 100 1.53 -17.79 1.50
C PRO A 100 0.10 -18.31 1.32
N ARG A 101 -0.08 -19.64 1.25
CA ARG A 101 -1.39 -20.29 1.14
C ARG A 101 -2.34 -19.93 2.28
N SER A 102 -1.86 -19.97 3.53
CA SER A 102 -2.67 -19.59 4.70
C SER A 102 -3.06 -18.12 4.68
N ARG A 103 -2.15 -17.23 4.24
CA ARG A 103 -2.47 -15.80 4.11
C ARG A 103 -3.50 -15.53 3.02
N ILE A 104 -3.38 -16.21 1.88
CA ILE A 104 -4.34 -16.13 0.77
C ILE A 104 -5.72 -16.59 1.24
N ALA A 105 -5.81 -17.73 1.96
CA ALA A 105 -7.06 -18.23 2.50
C ALA A 105 -7.74 -17.22 3.45
N VAL A 106 -6.96 -16.57 4.32
CA VAL A 106 -7.48 -15.51 5.21
C VAL A 106 -7.99 -14.30 4.40
N ALA A 107 -7.29 -13.91 3.34
CA ALA A 107 -7.74 -12.82 2.46
C ALA A 107 -9.04 -13.16 1.74
N GLN A 108 -9.19 -14.40 1.25
CA GLN A 108 -10.39 -14.90 0.58
C GLN A 108 -11.58 -15.00 1.52
N ALA A 109 -11.38 -15.45 2.76
CA ALA A 109 -12.40 -15.48 3.80
C ALA A 109 -12.89 -14.04 4.09
N LEU A 110 -11.95 -13.13 4.36
CA LEU A 110 -12.27 -11.73 4.61
C LEU A 110 -13.01 -11.08 3.43
N TRP A 111 -12.61 -11.38 2.20
CA TRP A 111 -13.29 -10.89 1.00
C TRP A 111 -14.75 -11.36 0.93
N THR A 112 -15.00 -12.62 1.26
CA THR A 112 -16.34 -13.24 1.27
C THR A 112 -17.27 -12.57 2.27
N GLU A 113 -16.75 -12.16 3.43
CA GLU A 113 -17.48 -11.40 4.46
C GLU A 113 -17.83 -9.96 4.03
N GLY A 114 -17.16 -9.45 2.99
CA GLY A 114 -17.43 -8.13 2.43
C GLY A 114 -18.79 -8.05 1.73
N LEU A 115 -19.41 -6.88 1.84
CA LEU A 115 -20.66 -6.53 1.18
C LEU A 115 -20.39 -5.60 -0.02
N PRO A 116 -21.25 -5.59 -1.04
CA PRO A 116 -21.18 -4.58 -2.10
C PRO A 116 -21.22 -3.16 -1.52
N LEU A 117 -20.56 -2.23 -2.22
CA LEU A 117 -20.70 -0.81 -1.94
C LEU A 117 -22.14 -0.38 -2.22
N ALA A 118 -22.64 0.54 -1.42
CA ALA A 118 -23.95 1.15 -1.56
C ALA A 118 -23.80 2.67 -1.56
N GLU A 119 -24.61 3.35 -2.37
CA GLU A 119 -24.67 4.80 -2.36
C GLU A 119 -24.99 5.32 -0.94
N GLY A 120 -24.28 6.36 -0.50
CA GLY A 120 -24.46 6.94 0.83
C GLY A 120 -23.72 6.23 1.97
N ASP A 121 -23.09 5.07 1.73
CA ASP A 121 -22.32 4.38 2.75
C ASP A 121 -20.98 5.07 3.07
N LEU A 122 -20.24 4.52 4.05
CA LEU A 122 -18.94 5.07 4.46
C LEU A 122 -17.86 5.00 3.37
N CYS A 123 -17.89 3.98 2.50
CA CYS A 123 -16.94 3.80 1.40
C CYS A 123 -17.24 4.78 0.26
N ASP A 124 -18.51 4.98 -0.07
CA ASP A 124 -18.95 6.03 -0.99
C ASP A 124 -18.54 7.42 -0.48
N ARG A 125 -18.77 7.70 0.82
CA ARG A 125 -18.27 8.93 1.46
C ARG A 125 -16.74 9.06 1.38
N TYR A 126 -16.01 7.98 1.60
CA TYR A 126 -14.55 7.95 1.48
C TYR A 126 -14.07 8.39 0.09
N PHE A 127 -14.71 7.89 -0.98
CA PHE A 127 -14.38 8.29 -2.34
C PHE A 127 -14.82 9.72 -2.66
N ARG A 128 -16.01 10.15 -2.22
CA ARG A 128 -16.49 11.53 -2.42
C ARG A 128 -15.57 12.57 -1.78
N LEU A 129 -15.08 12.30 -0.57
CA LEU A 129 -14.08 13.15 0.10
C LEU A 129 -12.75 13.24 -0.66
N ARG A 130 -12.48 12.27 -1.54
CA ARG A 130 -11.32 12.21 -2.43
C ARG A 130 -11.63 12.69 -3.85
N GLY A 131 -12.74 13.40 -4.05
CA GLY A 131 -13.13 13.90 -5.38
C GLY A 131 -13.59 12.81 -6.36
N VAL A 132 -13.76 11.57 -5.90
CA VAL A 132 -14.16 10.44 -6.74
C VAL A 132 -15.66 10.18 -6.56
N ARG A 133 -16.38 10.15 -7.69
CA ARG A 133 -17.76 9.64 -7.76
C ARG A 133 -17.73 8.30 -8.47
N LEU A 134 -18.13 7.23 -7.77
CA LEU A 134 -18.23 5.91 -8.37
C LEU A 134 -19.42 5.89 -9.33
N ARG A 135 -19.17 5.74 -10.63
CA ARG A 135 -20.23 5.66 -11.65
C ARG A 135 -20.92 4.29 -11.66
N SER A 136 -20.19 3.25 -11.27
CA SER A 136 -20.66 1.88 -11.14
C SER A 136 -19.95 1.21 -9.96
N ALA A 137 -20.63 0.24 -9.33
CA ALA A 137 -20.01 -0.57 -8.31
C ALA A 137 -18.98 -1.50 -8.97
N SER A 138 -17.69 -1.30 -8.64
CA SER A 138 -16.66 -2.25 -9.03
C SER A 138 -16.83 -3.55 -8.25
N GLU A 139 -16.78 -4.69 -8.93
CA GLU A 139 -16.82 -6.00 -8.28
C GLU A 139 -15.61 -6.25 -7.37
N ASP A 140 -14.50 -5.54 -7.60
CA ASP A 140 -13.27 -5.64 -6.83
C ASP A 140 -13.21 -4.67 -5.65
N LEU A 141 -14.30 -3.94 -5.38
CA LEU A 141 -14.47 -3.15 -4.17
C LEU A 141 -15.60 -3.70 -3.32
N ARG A 142 -15.35 -3.85 -2.02
CA ARG A 142 -16.37 -4.23 -1.02
C ARG A 142 -16.25 -3.36 0.21
N ARG A 143 -17.37 -3.17 0.91
CA ARG A 143 -17.39 -2.61 2.26
C ARG A 143 -17.41 -3.74 3.28
N HIS A 144 -16.77 -3.53 4.41
CA HIS A 144 -16.82 -4.46 5.53
C HIS A 144 -17.28 -3.69 6.77
N PRO A 145 -18.43 -4.03 7.39
CA PRO A 145 -18.97 -3.24 8.51
C PRO A 145 -18.10 -3.32 9.78
N ALA A 146 -17.41 -4.45 9.99
CA ALA A 146 -16.58 -4.68 11.18
C ALA A 146 -15.30 -5.48 10.87
N ALA A 147 -14.42 -4.97 10.00
CA ALA A 147 -13.21 -5.70 9.60
C ALA A 147 -12.22 -5.82 10.77
N PRO A 148 -11.61 -7.00 10.99
CA PRO A 148 -10.68 -7.21 12.09
C PRO A 148 -9.38 -6.42 11.90
N VAL A 149 -9.01 -5.60 12.89
CA VAL A 149 -7.75 -4.82 12.88
C VAL A 149 -6.53 -5.75 13.02
N SER A 150 -6.68 -6.92 13.65
CA SER A 150 -5.68 -7.98 13.67
C SER A 150 -6.26 -9.26 13.07
N VAL A 151 -5.97 -9.55 11.80
CA VAL A 151 -6.64 -10.64 11.05
C VAL A 151 -6.13 -12.04 11.43
N PHE A 152 -4.99 -12.13 12.11
CA PHE A 152 -4.41 -13.40 12.57
C PHE A 152 -4.64 -13.66 14.06
N ARG A 153 -5.44 -12.82 14.74
CA ARG A 153 -5.83 -13.02 16.14
C ARG A 153 -7.34 -13.23 16.20
N GLN A 154 -7.77 -14.26 16.92
CA GLN A 154 -9.19 -14.65 17.03
C GLN A 154 -10.06 -13.60 17.74
N THR A 155 -9.47 -12.78 18.63
CA THR A 155 -10.16 -11.69 19.33
C THR A 155 -9.43 -10.37 19.09
N GLY A 156 -10.16 -9.31 18.76
CA GLY A 156 -9.54 -8.02 18.51
C GLY A 156 -10.51 -6.92 18.13
N LEU A 157 -10.00 -5.69 18.13
CA LEU A 157 -10.71 -4.51 17.66
C LEU A 157 -11.17 -4.72 16.21
N THR A 158 -12.40 -4.34 15.92
CA THR A 158 -12.95 -4.27 14.57
C THR A 158 -13.19 -2.83 14.15
N CYS A 159 -13.22 -2.57 12.85
CA CYS A 159 -13.48 -1.25 12.29
C CYS A 159 -14.19 -1.37 10.94
N PRO A 160 -15.15 -0.49 10.61
CA PRO A 160 -15.63 -0.36 9.24
C PRO A 160 -14.47 -0.17 8.27
N ALA A 161 -14.54 -0.77 7.10
CA ALA A 161 -13.47 -0.70 6.12
C ALA A 161 -13.96 -0.74 4.67
N LEU A 162 -13.24 -0.05 3.80
CA LEU A 162 -13.20 -0.32 2.37
C LEU A 162 -12.20 -1.46 2.13
N MET A 163 -12.57 -2.41 1.29
CA MET A 163 -11.73 -3.52 0.87
C MET A 163 -11.59 -3.52 -0.64
N ALA A 164 -10.38 -3.75 -1.12
CA ALA A 164 -10.08 -3.94 -2.54
C ALA A 164 -9.49 -5.35 -2.77
N ALA A 165 -10.12 -6.13 -3.64
CA ALA A 165 -9.62 -7.44 -4.04
C ALA A 165 -8.37 -7.27 -4.91
N ILE A 166 -7.30 -7.98 -4.55
CA ILE A 166 -6.06 -8.00 -5.31
C ILE A 166 -5.96 -9.35 -6.01
N ARG A 167 -6.10 -9.31 -7.33
CA ARG A 167 -6.19 -10.50 -8.17
C ARG A 167 -4.89 -10.78 -8.88
N THR A 168 -4.55 -12.05 -8.96
CA THR A 168 -3.50 -12.56 -9.86
C THR A 168 -3.93 -12.44 -11.32
N PRO A 169 -2.99 -12.61 -12.28
CA PRO A 169 -3.31 -12.55 -13.71
C PRO A 169 -4.44 -13.51 -14.14
N ASP A 170 -4.48 -14.70 -13.56
CA ASP A 170 -5.55 -15.70 -13.74
C ASP A 170 -6.90 -15.34 -13.09
N GLY A 171 -6.98 -14.21 -12.37
CA GLY A 171 -8.21 -13.69 -11.78
C GLY A 171 -8.50 -14.14 -10.35
N ALA A 172 -7.68 -15.04 -9.78
CA ALA A 172 -7.85 -15.50 -8.42
C ALA A 172 -7.52 -14.40 -7.40
N ILE A 173 -8.26 -14.35 -6.30
CA ILE A 173 -7.96 -13.40 -5.21
C ILE A 173 -6.76 -13.94 -4.43
N SER A 174 -5.69 -13.15 -4.44
CA SER A 174 -4.41 -13.46 -3.76
C SER A 174 -4.21 -12.63 -2.50
N ALA A 175 -4.83 -11.45 -2.45
CA ALA A 175 -4.83 -10.58 -1.28
C ALA A 175 -6.04 -9.64 -1.28
N VAL A 176 -6.22 -8.95 -0.16
CA VAL A 176 -7.17 -7.85 0.01
C VAL A 176 -6.42 -6.68 0.63
N GLU A 177 -6.51 -5.51 0.00
CA GLU A 177 -6.16 -4.26 0.67
C GLU A 177 -7.37 -3.77 1.47
N ILE A 178 -7.12 -3.38 2.73
CA ILE A 178 -8.13 -2.91 3.67
C ILE A 178 -7.77 -1.48 4.03
N ALA A 179 -8.68 -0.55 3.79
CA ALA A 179 -8.64 0.81 4.30
C ALA A 179 -9.72 0.97 5.37
N TYR A 180 -9.31 1.07 6.63
CA TYR A 180 -10.20 1.27 7.77
C TYR A 180 -10.74 2.70 7.78
N LEU A 181 -12.02 2.84 8.11
CA LEU A 181 -12.74 4.09 8.04
C LEU A 181 -13.30 4.50 9.42
N ASP A 182 -13.21 5.80 9.72
CA ASP A 182 -13.99 6.44 10.78
C ASP A 182 -15.43 6.69 10.30
N ARG A 183 -16.32 7.08 11.24
CA ARG A 183 -17.74 7.36 10.96
C ARG A 183 -17.95 8.51 9.98
N ASP A 184 -16.95 9.37 9.80
CA ASP A 184 -16.99 10.47 8.83
C ASP A 184 -16.50 10.04 7.44
N GLY A 185 -16.21 8.75 7.22
CA GLY A 185 -15.74 8.20 5.94
C GLY A 185 -14.26 8.48 5.65
N ARG A 186 -13.50 9.07 6.59
CA ARG A 186 -12.06 9.24 6.44
C ARG A 186 -11.30 8.03 6.96
N ALA A 187 -10.03 7.91 6.56
CA ALA A 187 -9.13 6.89 7.10
C ALA A 187 -9.14 6.92 8.64
N ALA A 188 -9.25 5.74 9.26
CA ALA A 188 -9.48 5.61 10.70
C ALA A 188 -8.31 6.17 11.52
N ARG A 189 -8.48 7.38 12.07
CA ARG A 189 -7.39 8.14 12.71
C ARG A 189 -6.93 7.52 14.02
N ARG A 190 -7.81 6.74 14.67
CA ARG A 190 -7.50 6.00 15.90
C ARG A 190 -6.58 4.81 15.68
N LEU A 191 -6.41 4.36 14.43
CA LEU A 191 -5.56 3.23 14.10
C LEU A 191 -4.19 3.73 13.65
N ARG A 192 -3.12 3.17 14.24
CA ARG A 192 -1.74 3.47 13.82
C ARG A 192 -1.49 3.12 12.35
N LEU A 193 -2.13 2.05 11.87
CA LEU A 193 -2.04 1.61 10.48
C LEU A 193 -3.46 1.54 9.89
N PRO A 194 -3.97 2.66 9.33
CA PRO A 194 -5.34 2.73 8.82
C PRO A 194 -5.51 2.04 7.46
N ARG A 195 -4.42 1.62 6.82
CA ARG A 195 -4.44 0.81 5.60
C ARG A 195 -3.49 -0.36 5.73
N LYS A 196 -3.92 -1.56 5.36
CA LYS A 196 -3.04 -2.74 5.32
C LYS A 196 -3.45 -3.72 4.24
N THR A 197 -2.55 -4.63 3.91
CA THR A 197 -2.79 -5.71 2.95
C THR A 197 -2.74 -7.05 3.64
N VAL A 198 -3.71 -7.92 3.36
CA VAL A 198 -3.79 -9.29 3.87
C VAL A 198 -3.75 -10.24 2.69
N GLY A 199 -2.90 -11.27 2.75
CA GLY A 199 -2.70 -12.19 1.63
C GLY A 199 -1.28 -12.18 1.10
N SER A 200 -1.12 -12.50 -0.18
CA SER A 200 0.15 -12.53 -0.91
C SER A 200 0.07 -11.64 -2.15
N ILE A 201 1.14 -10.90 -2.43
CA ILE A 201 1.24 -9.95 -3.54
C ILE A 201 2.36 -10.44 -4.48
N PRO A 202 2.11 -11.47 -5.31
CA PRO A 202 3.04 -11.81 -6.39
C PRO A 202 3.09 -10.68 -7.43
N ALA A 203 4.07 -10.72 -8.33
CA ALA A 203 4.15 -9.75 -9.42
C ALA A 203 2.97 -9.92 -10.40
N GLY A 204 2.52 -8.81 -10.98
CA GLY A 204 1.45 -8.78 -11.99
C GLY A 204 0.04 -8.78 -11.41
N VAL A 205 -0.12 -8.63 -10.08
CA VAL A 205 -1.45 -8.50 -9.48
C VAL A 205 -2.08 -7.13 -9.77
N ALA A 206 -3.40 -7.06 -9.70
CA ALA A 206 -4.14 -5.81 -9.86
C ALA A 206 -5.45 -5.82 -9.06
N VAL A 207 -5.94 -4.63 -8.72
CA VAL A 207 -7.36 -4.38 -8.40
C VAL A 207 -8.06 -4.00 -9.69
N ARG A 208 -9.02 -4.80 -10.15
CA ARG A 208 -9.67 -4.63 -11.46
C ARG A 208 -10.92 -3.78 -11.31
N LEU A 209 -10.78 -2.45 -11.38
CA LEU A 209 -11.88 -1.53 -11.08
C LEU A 209 -12.98 -1.55 -12.15
N SER A 210 -12.62 -1.92 -13.38
CA SER A 210 -13.52 -2.14 -14.51
C SER A 210 -13.05 -3.34 -15.32
N PRO A 211 -13.94 -4.04 -16.06
CA PRO A 211 -13.51 -4.98 -17.10
C PRO A 211 -12.53 -4.31 -18.06
N PRO A 212 -11.47 -5.02 -18.49
CA PRO A 212 -10.51 -4.48 -19.44
C PRO A 212 -11.14 -4.38 -20.84
N GLU A 213 -10.79 -3.34 -21.57
CA GLU A 213 -11.13 -3.16 -22.98
C GLU A 213 -9.84 -3.09 -23.82
N ALA A 214 -9.94 -2.78 -25.12
CA ALA A 214 -8.76 -2.62 -25.97
C ALA A 214 -7.81 -1.50 -25.51
N GLU A 215 -8.32 -0.55 -24.72
CA GLU A 215 -7.56 0.51 -24.07
C GLU A 215 -7.90 0.59 -22.59
N ILE A 216 -6.88 0.78 -21.75
CA ILE A 216 -7.03 0.81 -20.29
C ILE A 216 -6.14 1.88 -19.68
N VAL A 217 -6.58 2.45 -18.55
CA VAL A 217 -5.72 3.24 -17.66
C VAL A 217 -5.24 2.40 -16.47
N VAL A 218 -3.95 2.48 -16.17
CA VAL A 218 -3.37 1.87 -14.97
C VAL A 218 -2.70 2.90 -14.09
N GLY A 219 -2.84 2.76 -12.78
CA GLY A 219 -2.17 3.61 -11.77
C GLY A 219 -1.73 2.79 -10.56
N GLU A 220 -1.04 3.41 -9.60
CA GLU A 220 -0.60 2.71 -8.39
C GLU A 220 -1.75 2.50 -7.41
N GLY A 221 -2.43 3.58 -7.02
CA GLY A 221 -3.51 3.55 -6.02
C GLY A 221 -4.90 3.36 -6.61
N VAL A 222 -5.82 2.80 -5.82
CA VAL A 222 -7.25 2.67 -6.18
C VAL A 222 -7.89 4.04 -6.43
N ALA A 223 -7.73 4.99 -5.51
CA ALA A 223 -8.32 6.33 -5.64
C ALA A 223 -7.73 7.10 -6.83
N THR A 224 -6.40 7.06 -6.99
CA THR A 224 -5.66 7.64 -8.12
C THR A 224 -6.14 7.07 -9.45
N THR A 225 -6.29 5.74 -9.54
CA THR A 225 -6.77 5.09 -10.76
C THR A 225 -8.22 5.45 -11.05
N LEU A 226 -9.12 5.47 -10.05
CA LEU A 226 -10.51 5.91 -10.24
C LEU A 226 -10.60 7.37 -10.72
N SER A 227 -9.78 8.26 -10.17
CA SER A 227 -9.68 9.65 -10.63
C SER A 227 -9.20 9.73 -12.09
N ALA A 228 -8.20 8.93 -12.46
CA ALA A 228 -7.72 8.87 -13.84
C ALA A 228 -8.78 8.27 -14.80
N MET A 229 -9.48 7.21 -14.40
CA MET A 229 -10.61 6.64 -15.16
C MET A 229 -11.65 7.71 -15.45
N ALA A 230 -12.07 8.48 -14.44
CA ALA A 230 -13.03 9.56 -14.61
C ALA A 230 -12.51 10.69 -15.51
N ARG A 231 -11.19 10.99 -15.45
CA ARG A 231 -10.56 12.06 -16.21
C ARG A 231 -10.33 11.73 -17.68
N PHE A 232 -10.08 10.46 -17.99
CA PHE A 232 -9.74 9.98 -19.34
C PHE A 232 -10.87 9.18 -19.99
N ASP A 233 -11.94 8.88 -19.26
CA ASP A 233 -13.08 8.07 -19.70
C ASP A 233 -12.63 6.70 -20.22
N LEU A 234 -11.81 6.01 -19.42
CA LEU A 234 -11.25 4.71 -19.72
C LEU A 234 -11.54 3.71 -18.58
N PRO A 235 -11.68 2.41 -18.86
CA PRO A 235 -11.63 1.39 -17.82
C PRO A 235 -10.24 1.40 -17.17
N GLY A 236 -10.12 0.98 -15.91
CA GLY A 236 -8.83 1.04 -15.24
C GLY A 236 -8.59 0.07 -14.12
N TRP A 237 -7.31 -0.26 -13.93
CA TRP A 237 -6.82 -1.21 -12.92
C TRP A 237 -5.75 -0.55 -12.04
N ALA A 238 -5.86 -0.72 -10.73
CA ALA A 238 -4.84 -0.25 -9.79
C ALA A 238 -3.80 -1.34 -9.57
N LEU A 239 -2.51 -0.97 -9.58
CA LEU A 239 -1.37 -1.87 -9.56
C LEU A 239 -0.61 -1.84 -8.22
N LEU A 240 -1.18 -1.22 -7.20
CA LEU A 240 -0.82 -1.28 -5.78
C LEU A 240 0.49 -0.59 -5.39
N SER A 241 1.51 -0.65 -6.24
CA SER A 241 2.83 -0.06 -5.97
C SER A 241 3.63 0.13 -7.25
N ALA A 242 4.57 1.09 -7.22
CA ALA A 242 5.58 1.32 -8.24
C ALA A 242 6.32 0.03 -8.66
N GLY A 243 6.66 -0.82 -7.68
CA GLY A 243 7.38 -2.07 -7.92
C GLY A 243 6.58 -3.09 -8.72
N ASN A 244 5.27 -3.19 -8.47
CA ASN A 244 4.37 -4.06 -9.23
C ASN A 244 3.96 -3.42 -10.56
N LEU A 245 3.70 -2.11 -10.59
CA LEU A 245 3.40 -1.35 -11.80
C LEU A 245 4.46 -1.55 -12.88
N ALA A 246 5.75 -1.46 -12.54
CA ALA A 246 6.84 -1.67 -13.49
C ALA A 246 6.87 -3.09 -14.11
N ARG A 247 6.29 -4.09 -13.44
CA ARG A 247 6.35 -5.52 -13.82
C ARG A 247 5.03 -6.05 -14.39
N TRP A 248 3.96 -5.27 -14.34
CA TRP A 248 2.62 -5.71 -14.73
C TRP A 248 2.47 -5.83 -16.24
N SER A 249 1.97 -6.95 -16.74
CA SER A 249 1.61 -7.09 -18.15
C SER A 249 0.10 -6.99 -18.36
N PRO A 250 -0.34 -6.37 -19.47
CA PRO A 250 -1.76 -6.29 -19.80
C PRO A 250 -2.39 -7.67 -20.00
N PRO A 251 -3.67 -7.84 -19.64
CA PRO A 251 -4.41 -9.03 -20.03
C PRO A 251 -4.57 -9.09 -21.55
N GLU A 252 -4.93 -10.27 -22.06
CA GLU A 252 -5.24 -10.46 -23.47
C GLU A 252 -6.32 -9.48 -23.95
N GLY A 253 -6.17 -8.99 -25.19
CA GLY A 253 -7.09 -8.04 -25.82
C GLY A 253 -6.77 -6.57 -25.58
N VAL A 254 -6.02 -6.22 -24.53
CA VAL A 254 -5.55 -4.84 -24.30
C VAL A 254 -4.40 -4.51 -25.25
N ARG A 255 -4.56 -3.45 -26.04
CA ARG A 255 -3.57 -2.99 -27.03
C ARG A 255 -2.98 -1.63 -26.70
N ARG A 256 -3.68 -0.83 -25.89
CA ARG A 256 -3.27 0.52 -25.51
C ARG A 256 -3.33 0.69 -23.99
N VAL A 257 -2.26 1.22 -23.41
CA VAL A 257 -2.14 1.44 -21.97
C VAL A 257 -1.79 2.90 -21.69
N LEU A 258 -2.70 3.58 -21.00
CA LEU A 258 -2.44 4.88 -20.38
C LEU A 258 -1.91 4.63 -18.96
N ILE A 259 -0.69 5.06 -18.69
CA ILE A 259 -0.08 4.94 -17.36
C ILE A 259 -0.32 6.27 -16.63
N ALA A 260 -1.28 6.27 -15.70
CA ALA A 260 -1.54 7.34 -14.76
C ALA A 260 -0.45 7.30 -13.68
N GLY A 261 0.69 7.92 -13.96
CA GLY A 261 1.86 7.88 -13.11
C GLY A 261 1.80 8.91 -11.98
N ASP A 262 2.32 8.54 -10.82
CA ASP A 262 2.49 9.43 -9.67
C ASP A 262 3.77 10.27 -9.87
N ARG A 263 3.74 11.54 -9.46
CA ARG A 263 4.89 12.44 -9.47
C ARG A 263 5.94 12.00 -8.45
N GLY A 264 7.19 12.23 -8.81
CA GLY A 264 8.34 11.95 -7.96
C GLY A 264 9.13 10.73 -8.42
N PRO A 265 10.37 10.56 -7.92
CA PRO A 265 11.36 9.67 -8.54
C PRO A 265 10.91 8.22 -8.67
N ALA A 266 10.15 7.69 -7.69
CA ALA A 266 9.70 6.31 -7.69
C ALA A 266 8.61 6.04 -8.73
N GLY A 267 7.54 6.87 -8.73
CA GLY A 267 6.39 6.72 -9.61
C GLY A 267 6.75 6.98 -11.06
N GLU A 268 7.51 8.05 -11.32
CA GLU A 268 7.97 8.38 -12.68
C GLU A 268 8.89 7.30 -13.25
N MET A 269 9.82 6.77 -12.44
CA MET A 269 10.69 5.66 -12.85
C MET A 269 9.89 4.38 -13.14
N ALA A 270 8.89 4.06 -12.31
CA ALA A 270 8.04 2.89 -12.54
C ALA A 270 7.19 3.02 -13.80
N ALA A 271 6.60 4.19 -14.01
CA ALA A 271 5.82 4.49 -15.22
C ALA A 271 6.69 4.44 -16.48
N ALA A 272 7.92 4.99 -16.42
CA ALA A 272 8.89 4.91 -17.51
C ALA A 272 9.27 3.47 -17.84
N LYS A 273 9.59 2.66 -16.83
CA LYS A 273 9.92 1.22 -17.00
C LYS A 273 8.77 0.44 -17.64
N LEU A 274 7.54 0.64 -17.16
CA LEU A 274 6.37 -0.01 -17.74
C LEU A 274 6.18 0.42 -19.20
N CYS A 275 6.18 1.73 -19.46
CA CYS A 275 5.99 2.28 -20.80
C CYS A 275 7.02 1.75 -21.81
N PHE A 276 8.29 1.77 -21.43
CA PHE A 276 9.38 1.24 -22.26
C PHE A 276 9.18 -0.24 -22.58
N ARG A 277 8.89 -1.06 -21.57
CA ARG A 277 8.70 -2.50 -21.74
C ARG A 277 7.49 -2.81 -22.63
N LEU A 278 6.34 -2.19 -22.38
CA LEU A 278 5.14 -2.42 -23.19
C LEU A 278 5.34 -2.05 -24.66
N ARG A 279 6.06 -0.95 -24.93
CA ARG A 279 6.41 -0.56 -26.30
C ARG A 279 7.35 -1.56 -26.96
N ALA A 280 8.34 -2.08 -26.23
CA ALA A 280 9.23 -3.12 -26.74
C ALA A 280 8.48 -4.45 -27.00
N GLU A 281 7.42 -4.73 -26.25
CA GLU A 281 6.51 -5.87 -26.44
C GLU A 281 5.44 -5.60 -27.55
N GLY A 282 5.47 -4.44 -28.21
CA GLY A 282 4.57 -4.11 -29.33
C GLY A 282 3.23 -3.48 -28.93
N ALA A 283 2.99 -3.20 -27.65
CA ALA A 283 1.80 -2.50 -27.19
C ALA A 283 1.98 -0.97 -27.25
N ALA A 284 0.90 -0.23 -27.52
CA ALA A 284 0.95 1.22 -27.42
C ALA A 284 0.86 1.63 -25.94
N ALA A 285 1.87 2.32 -25.43
CA ALA A 285 1.86 2.82 -24.06
C ALA A 285 2.21 4.31 -24.02
N ARG A 286 1.54 5.07 -23.14
CA ARG A 286 1.87 6.47 -22.87
C ARG A 286 1.73 6.77 -21.38
N ILE A 287 2.57 7.66 -20.89
CA ILE A 287 2.56 8.12 -19.50
C ILE A 287 1.78 9.44 -19.45
N CYS A 288 0.95 9.59 -18.43
CA CYS A 288 0.28 10.83 -18.11
C CYS A 288 0.49 11.14 -16.62
N LEU A 289 1.28 12.17 -16.35
CA LEU A 289 1.51 12.66 -15.00
C LEU A 289 0.48 13.75 -14.67
N PRO A 290 0.03 13.86 -13.41
CA PRO A 290 -0.80 14.98 -12.99
C PRO A 290 -0.05 16.32 -13.16
N PRO A 291 -0.74 17.43 -13.41
CA PRO A 291 -0.14 18.76 -13.42
C PRO A 291 0.40 19.12 -12.03
N ALA A 292 1.52 19.83 -11.98
CA ALA A 292 2.00 20.40 -10.71
C ALA A 292 0.96 21.40 -10.16
N PRO A 293 0.79 21.49 -8.82
CA PRO A 293 1.57 20.84 -7.77
C PRO A 293 1.05 19.44 -7.34
N CYS A 294 0.08 18.85 -8.06
CA CYS A 294 -0.54 17.59 -7.65
C CYS A 294 0.46 16.43 -7.73
N GLY A 295 0.49 15.59 -6.69
CA GLY A 295 1.36 14.42 -6.60
C GLY A 295 0.82 13.24 -7.38
N ASP A 296 -0.50 13.06 -7.39
CA ASP A 296 -1.18 12.01 -8.15
C ASP A 296 -2.48 12.53 -8.81
N TRP A 297 -3.17 11.67 -9.56
CA TRP A 297 -4.47 12.03 -10.16
C TRP A 297 -5.61 12.17 -9.15
N ASN A 298 -5.48 11.66 -7.92
CA ASN A 298 -6.46 11.87 -6.87
C ASN A 298 -6.36 13.29 -6.29
N ASP A 299 -5.16 13.82 -6.14
CA ASP A 299 -4.91 15.22 -5.75
C ASP A 299 -5.58 16.18 -6.75
N VAL A 300 -5.48 15.90 -8.06
CA VAL A 300 -6.18 16.68 -9.10
C VAL A 300 -7.69 16.65 -8.90
N ALA A 301 -8.26 15.47 -8.65
CA ALA A 301 -9.70 15.34 -8.44
C ALA A 301 -10.19 16.04 -7.16
N VAL A 302 -9.37 16.07 -6.11
CA VAL A 302 -9.65 16.83 -4.88
C VAL A 302 -9.60 18.33 -5.16
N ALA A 303 -8.56 18.82 -5.81
CA ALA A 303 -8.42 20.24 -6.16
C ALA A 303 -9.59 20.72 -7.05
N ASP A 304 -9.94 19.97 -8.10
CA ASP A 304 -11.06 20.29 -8.99
C ASP A 304 -12.40 20.36 -8.23
N ARG A 305 -12.58 19.52 -7.20
CA ARG A 305 -13.78 19.53 -6.36
C ARG A 305 -13.81 20.77 -5.48
N GLU A 306 -12.72 21.06 -4.79
CA GLU A 306 -12.61 22.22 -3.88
C GLU A 306 -12.82 23.54 -4.63
N GLU A 307 -12.29 23.65 -5.85
CA GLU A 307 -12.51 24.82 -6.70
C GLU A 307 -14.00 24.99 -7.08
N LYS A 308 -14.69 23.90 -7.42
CA LYS A 308 -16.13 23.93 -7.75
C LYS A 308 -16.99 24.29 -6.54
N GLU A 309 -16.66 23.77 -5.36
CA GLU A 309 -17.35 24.08 -4.10
C GLU A 309 -17.11 25.54 -3.67
N GLY A 310 -15.89 26.06 -3.86
CA GLY A 310 -15.57 27.46 -3.59
C GLY A 310 -16.28 28.44 -4.55
N ARG A 311 -16.40 28.10 -5.84
CA ARG A 311 -17.13 28.93 -6.82
C ARG A 311 -18.66 28.90 -6.62
N GLY A 312 -19.21 27.82 -6.07
CA GLY A 312 -20.65 27.67 -5.79
C GLY A 312 -21.12 28.27 -4.46
N GLY A 313 -20.19 28.76 -3.62
CA GLY A 313 -20.48 29.31 -2.29
C GLY A 313 -20.53 30.84 -2.21
N ALA A 314 -20.28 31.56 -3.30
CA ALA A 314 -20.46 33.02 -3.34
C ALA A 314 -21.97 33.32 -3.43
N PRO A 315 -22.56 34.07 -2.47
CA PRO A 315 -23.91 34.59 -2.65
C PRO A 315 -23.90 35.52 -3.86
N ASP A 316 -24.88 35.31 -4.72
CA ASP A 316 -25.20 36.22 -5.82
C ASP A 316 -25.71 37.53 -5.20
N GLU A 317 -24.79 38.46 -4.89
CA GLU A 317 -25.14 39.84 -4.53
C GLU A 317 -25.70 40.52 -5.79
N ARG A 318 -26.96 40.25 -6.08
CA ARG A 318 -27.78 41.10 -6.94
C ARG A 318 -28.45 42.16 -6.07
N GLY A 319 -27.86 43.35 -6.11
CA GLY A 319 -28.57 44.61 -5.88
C GLY A 319 -29.48 44.97 -7.05
#